data_AF-A0A1V1NYN9-F1
#
_entry.id   AF-A0A1V1NYN9-F1
#
_cell.length_a   1.000
_cell.length_b   1.000
_cell.length_c   1.000
_cell.angle_alpha   90.00
_cell.angle_beta   90.00
_cell.angle_gamma   90.00
#
_symmetry.space_group_name_H-M   'P 1'
#
loop_
_entity.id
_entity.type
_entity.pdbx_description
1 polymer ?
#
loop_
_entity_poly.entity_id
_entity_poly.type
_entity_poly.pdbx_seq_one_letter_code
_entity_poly.pdbx_strand_id
1 'polypeptide(L)'
;MAKCIKRNLLSSVHGIYRGGLAVHMAMCAMAGKLGSQIDIRQMLCSDALTDDKRLFSESAGRFIVSLKPDKKHDFEKMMNGRDICEIGMVLHTDQFQIIGCQGMSIINLSVEKMKKVWKNMD
;
A
#
# COMPACT_ATOMS: atom_id res chain seq x y z
N MET A 1 0.39 15.91 -3.93
CA MET A 1 -0.89 15.28 -3.55
C MET A 1 -2.14 16.13 -3.80
N ALA A 2 -2.33 17.29 -3.16
CA ALA A 2 -3.56 18.10 -3.28
C ALA A 2 -3.97 18.42 -4.74
N LYS A 3 -3.02 18.71 -5.62
CA LYS A 3 -3.30 18.93 -7.06
C LYS A 3 -3.85 17.68 -7.76
N CYS A 4 -3.35 16.49 -7.43
CA CYS A 4 -3.82 15.21 -8.01
C CYS A 4 -5.25 14.90 -7.57
N ILE A 5 -5.57 15.19 -6.30
CA ILE A 5 -6.94 15.07 -5.75
C ILE A 5 -7.88 16.03 -6.49
N LYS A 6 -7.50 17.31 -6.63
CA LYS A 6 -8.31 18.30 -7.37
C LYS A 6 -8.59 17.91 -8.82
N ARG A 7 -7.73 17.09 -9.43
CA ARG A 7 -7.88 16.57 -10.80
C ARG A 7 -8.52 15.19 -10.87
N ASN A 8 -9.00 14.66 -9.75
CA ASN A 8 -9.65 13.35 -9.66
C ASN A 8 -8.80 12.20 -10.25
N LEU A 9 -7.47 12.25 -10.04
CA LEU A 9 -6.56 11.23 -10.54
C LEU A 9 -6.46 10.01 -9.61
N LEU A 10 -6.88 10.15 -8.35
CA LEU A 10 -6.66 9.17 -7.29
C LEU A 10 -7.99 8.56 -6.85
N SER A 11 -8.02 7.24 -6.72
CA SER A 11 -9.13 6.48 -6.12
C SER A 11 -9.07 6.53 -4.59
N SER A 12 -7.88 6.56 -4.00
CA SER A 12 -7.68 6.75 -2.57
C SER A 12 -6.31 7.36 -2.24
N VAL A 13 -6.21 7.99 -1.07
CA VAL A 13 -4.96 8.49 -0.48
C VAL A 13 -4.98 8.16 1.01
N HIS A 14 -3.90 7.56 1.50
CA HIS A 14 -3.77 7.16 2.89
C HIS A 14 -2.36 7.46 3.41
N GLY A 15 -2.24 8.14 4.55
CA GLY A 15 -0.94 8.43 5.17
C GLY A 15 -0.39 7.24 5.95
N ILE A 16 0.92 6.99 5.88
CA ILE A 16 1.58 5.95 6.69
C ILE A 16 2.15 6.58 7.95
N TYR A 17 1.76 6.03 9.10
CA TYR A 17 2.12 6.48 10.45
C TYR A 17 2.53 5.27 11.32
N ARG A 18 1.99 5.19 12.54
CA ARG A 18 2.28 4.14 13.51
C ARG A 18 1.95 2.75 12.97
N GLY A 19 2.87 1.81 13.16
CA GLY A 19 2.79 0.44 12.63
C GLY A 19 3.19 0.30 11.16
N GLY A 20 3.49 1.39 10.45
CA GLY A 20 4.10 1.34 9.12
C GLY A 20 3.19 0.83 7.99
N LEU A 21 3.82 0.49 6.87
CA LEU A 21 3.16 0.12 5.62
C LEU A 21 2.20 -1.05 5.78
N ALA A 22 2.62 -2.13 6.46
CA ALA A 22 1.83 -3.35 6.57
C ALA A 22 0.47 -3.10 7.23
N VAL A 23 0.47 -2.39 8.36
CA VAL A 23 -0.73 -2.06 9.13
C VAL A 23 -1.65 -1.15 8.31
N HIS A 24 -1.09 -0.11 7.69
CA HIS A 24 -1.88 0.82 6.89
C HIS A 24 -2.47 0.21 5.61
N MET A 25 -1.75 -0.68 4.94
CA MET A 25 -2.28 -1.44 3.79
C MET A 25 -3.40 -2.40 4.21
N ALA A 26 -3.23 -3.12 5.33
CA ALA A 26 -4.27 -3.99 5.87
C ALA A 26 -5.55 -3.19 6.23
N MET A 27 -5.42 -2.03 6.87
CA MET A 27 -6.56 -1.14 7.15
C MET A 27 -7.26 -0.68 5.87
N CYS A 28 -6.51 -0.26 4.85
CA CYS A 28 -7.08 0.13 3.55
C CYS A 28 -7.86 -1.03 2.91
N ALA A 29 -7.28 -2.23 2.90
CA ALA A 29 -7.93 -3.44 2.36
C ALA A 29 -9.23 -3.77 3.11
N MET A 30 -9.20 -3.79 4.45
CA MET A 30 -10.37 -4.06 5.30
C MET A 30 -11.47 -3.01 5.18
N ALA A 31 -11.11 -1.73 5.04
CA ALA A 31 -12.05 -0.63 4.83
C ALA A 31 -12.71 -0.73 3.45
N GLY A 32 -11.91 -0.98 2.41
CA GLY A 32 -12.37 -1.13 1.04
C GLY A 32 -13.12 -2.45 0.76
N LYS A 33 -12.96 -3.47 1.62
CA LYS A 33 -13.40 -4.86 1.35
C LYS A 33 -12.83 -5.40 0.03
N LEU A 34 -11.56 -5.07 -0.22
CA LEU A 34 -10.84 -5.42 -1.43
C LEU A 34 -9.48 -6.00 -1.07
N GLY A 35 -9.06 -7.00 -1.83
CA GLY A 35 -7.74 -7.59 -1.79
C GLY A 35 -6.67 -6.69 -2.39
N SER A 36 -5.42 -7.10 -2.23
CA SER A 36 -4.28 -6.43 -2.84
C SER A 36 -3.11 -7.38 -2.95
N GLN A 37 -2.28 -7.18 -3.97
CA GLN A 37 -0.97 -7.82 -4.10
C GLN A 37 0.09 -6.73 -4.06
N ILE A 38 1.00 -6.82 -3.10
CA ILE A 38 2.02 -5.82 -2.80
C ILE A 38 3.39 -6.49 -2.89
N ASP A 39 4.36 -5.84 -3.52
CA ASP A 39 5.75 -6.27 -3.60
C ASP A 39 6.67 -5.22 -2.99
N ILE A 40 7.19 -5.52 -1.79
CA ILE A 40 8.03 -4.56 -1.07
C ILE A 40 9.42 -4.39 -1.67
N ARG A 41 9.81 -5.23 -2.64
CA ARG A 41 11.05 -5.05 -3.41
C ARG A 41 11.01 -3.78 -4.25
N GLN A 42 9.82 -3.33 -4.65
CA GLN A 42 9.61 -2.12 -5.46
C GLN A 42 9.71 -0.81 -4.65
N MET A 43 9.80 -0.89 -3.32
CA MET A 43 9.85 0.29 -2.45
C MET A 43 11.16 1.05 -2.64
N LEU A 44 11.08 2.39 -2.73
CA LEU A 44 12.23 3.29 -2.71
C LEU A 44 12.90 3.31 -1.33
N CYS A 45 13.78 2.35 -1.07
CA CYS A 45 14.54 2.24 0.16
C CYS A 45 15.81 1.40 -0.07
N SER A 46 16.69 1.32 0.94
CA SER A 46 17.91 0.53 0.83
C SER A 46 17.62 -0.97 0.73
N ASP A 47 18.33 -1.66 -0.15
CA ASP A 47 18.30 -3.12 -0.29
C ASP A 47 18.84 -3.87 0.92
N ALA A 48 19.56 -3.18 1.82
CA ALA A 48 20.00 -3.74 3.09
C ALA A 48 18.87 -3.84 4.14
N LEU A 49 17.69 -3.26 3.88
CA LEU A 49 16.57 -3.34 4.81
C LEU A 49 15.86 -4.70 4.72
N THR A 50 15.71 -5.32 5.87
CA THR A 50 14.92 -6.54 6.08
C THR A 50 13.42 -6.29 5.89
N ASP A 51 12.65 -7.37 5.70
CA ASP A 51 11.20 -7.32 5.49
C ASP A 51 10.49 -6.53 6.59
N ASP A 52 10.82 -6.77 7.85
CA ASP A 52 10.25 -6.09 9.01
C ASP A 52 10.52 -4.58 8.98
N LYS A 53 11.74 -4.16 8.63
CA LYS A 53 12.08 -2.73 8.52
C LYS A 53 11.31 -2.05 7.39
N ARG A 54 11.15 -2.72 6.23
CA ARG A 54 10.35 -2.17 5.13
C ARG A 54 8.87 -2.06 5.51
N LEU A 55 8.33 -3.07 6.18
CA LEU A 55 6.91 -3.17 6.53
C LEU A 55 6.48 -2.30 7.70
N PHE A 56 7.30 -2.19 8.74
CA PHE A 56 6.93 -1.57 10.02
C PHE A 56 7.66 -0.25 10.30
N SER A 57 8.55 0.21 9.41
CA SER A 57 9.12 1.56 9.52
C SER A 57 8.00 2.60 9.64
N GLU A 58 8.19 3.57 10.53
CA GLU A 58 7.30 4.72 10.78
C GLU A 58 7.88 6.03 10.22
N SER A 59 8.83 5.97 9.26
CA SER A 59 9.38 7.17 8.61
C SER A 59 8.27 8.11 8.14
N ALA A 60 8.40 9.40 8.45
CA ALA A 60 7.39 10.41 8.21
C ALA A 60 7.22 10.75 6.71
N GLY A 61 6.09 11.38 6.37
CA GLY A 61 5.85 11.98 5.05
C GLY A 61 5.52 10.98 3.94
N ARG A 62 5.24 9.72 4.26
CA ARG A 62 4.89 8.68 3.28
C ARG A 62 3.37 8.56 3.09
N PHE A 63 2.97 8.29 1.86
CA PHE A 63 1.58 8.11 1.47
C PHE A 63 1.44 6.84 0.61
N ILE A 64 0.35 6.12 0.80
CA ILE A 64 -0.17 5.13 -0.13
C ILE A 64 -1.24 5.81 -0.95
N VAL A 65 -1.20 5.62 -2.26
CA VAL A 65 -2.27 6.06 -3.16
C VAL A 65 -2.71 4.90 -4.02
N SER A 66 -4.00 4.87 -4.36
CA SER A 66 -4.51 4.01 -5.43
C SER A 66 -5.10 4.89 -6.51
N LEU A 67 -5.04 4.41 -7.75
CA LEU A 67 -5.60 5.06 -8.92
C LEU A 67 -5.98 4.00 -9.95
N LYS A 68 -6.84 4.36 -10.88
CA LYS A 68 -7.14 3.50 -12.03
C LYS A 68 -5.95 3.50 -13.00
N PRO A 69 -5.68 2.40 -13.73
CA PRO A 69 -4.56 2.32 -14.67
C PRO A 69 -4.54 3.44 -15.72
N ASP A 70 -5.71 3.89 -16.19
CA ASP A 70 -5.85 4.98 -17.17
C ASP A 70 -5.42 6.36 -16.63
N LYS A 71 -5.30 6.51 -15.30
CA LYS A 71 -4.83 7.74 -14.64
C LYS A 71 -3.34 7.74 -14.33
N LYS A 72 -2.64 6.61 -14.54
CA LYS A 72 -1.24 6.44 -14.14
C LYS A 72 -0.31 7.45 -14.79
N HIS A 73 -0.38 7.57 -16.11
CA HIS A 73 0.48 8.50 -16.85
C HIS A 73 0.34 9.95 -16.38
N ASP A 74 -0.91 10.42 -16.22
CA ASP A 74 -1.19 11.78 -15.74
C ASP A 74 -0.70 11.99 -14.30
N PHE A 75 -0.88 10.98 -13.44
CA PHE A 75 -0.39 11.03 -12.06
C PHE A 75 1.13 11.12 -12.00
N GLU A 76 1.85 10.27 -12.73
CA GLU A 76 3.32 10.27 -12.80
C GLU A 76 3.84 11.61 -13.32
N LYS A 77 3.21 12.17 -14.36
CA LYS A 77 3.55 13.51 -14.87
C LYS A 77 3.39 14.60 -13.81
N MET A 78 2.33 14.54 -13.00
CA MET A 78 2.10 15.50 -11.91
C MET A 78 3.05 15.33 -10.73
N MET A 79 3.61 14.13 -10.56
CA MET A 79 4.54 13.77 -9.50
C MET A 79 6.00 13.84 -9.96
N ASN A 80 6.27 14.37 -11.15
CA ASN A 80 7.62 14.58 -11.65
C ASN A 80 8.49 15.33 -10.61
N GLY A 81 9.71 14.82 -10.37
CA GLY A 81 10.64 15.33 -9.36
C GLY A 81 10.28 14.94 -7.92
N ARG A 82 9.39 13.96 -7.72
CA ARG A 82 9.05 13.38 -6.42
C ARG A 82 9.36 11.89 -6.41
N ASP A 83 9.73 11.39 -5.25
CA ASP A 83 9.93 9.95 -5.02
C ASP A 83 8.59 9.24 -5.00
N ILE A 84 8.32 8.47 -6.06
CA ILE A 84 7.15 7.61 -6.19
C ILE A 84 7.59 6.23 -6.67
N CYS A 85 6.90 5.20 -6.19
CA CYS A 85 7.03 3.84 -6.69
C CYS A 85 5.65 3.18 -6.72
N GLU A 86 5.42 2.39 -7.75
CA GLU A 86 4.29 1.46 -7.78
C GLU A 86 4.72 0.19 -7.07
N ILE A 87 4.05 -0.12 -5.96
CA ILE A 87 4.38 -1.28 -5.13
C ILE A 87 3.41 -2.45 -5.31
N GLY A 88 2.47 -2.36 -6.24
CA GLY A 88 1.48 -3.42 -6.47
C GLY A 88 0.12 -2.91 -6.93
N MET A 89 -0.90 -3.72 -6.70
CA MET A 89 -2.26 -3.48 -7.23
C MET A 89 -3.36 -3.88 -6.25
N VAL A 90 -4.51 -3.21 -6.38
CA VAL A 90 -5.76 -3.57 -5.69
C VAL A 90 -6.51 -4.62 -6.51
N LEU A 91 -7.11 -5.59 -5.84
CA LEU A 91 -7.79 -6.73 -6.46
C LEU A 91 -9.26 -6.76 -6.06
N HIS A 92 -10.15 -7.13 -6.99
CA HIS A 92 -11.56 -7.43 -6.70
C HIS A 92 -11.72 -8.85 -6.14
N THR A 93 -10.94 -9.17 -5.11
CA THR A 93 -10.93 -10.45 -4.41
C THR A 93 -10.88 -10.22 -2.90
N ASP A 94 -10.94 -11.28 -2.10
CA ASP A 94 -10.73 -11.23 -0.65
C ASP A 94 -9.25 -11.46 -0.25
N GLN A 95 -8.33 -11.52 -1.21
CA GLN A 95 -6.94 -11.92 -0.94
C GLN A 95 -6.03 -10.72 -0.69
N PHE A 96 -5.38 -10.69 0.47
CA PHE A 96 -4.35 -9.72 0.85
C PHE A 96 -2.98 -10.40 0.89
N GLN A 97 -2.12 -10.01 -0.05
CA GLN A 97 -0.80 -10.58 -0.24
C GLN A 97 0.31 -9.53 -0.15
N ILE A 98 1.39 -9.88 0.55
CA ILE A 98 2.65 -9.16 0.53
C ILE A 98 3.77 -10.12 0.13
N ILE A 99 4.52 -9.74 -0.90
CA ILE A 99 5.74 -10.38 -1.37
C ILE A 99 6.93 -9.68 -0.70
N GLY A 100 7.77 -10.47 -0.03
CA GLY A 100 8.94 -10.01 0.72
C GLY A 100 10.19 -9.82 -0.16
N CYS A 101 11.30 -9.41 0.47
CA CYS A 101 12.57 -9.14 -0.20
C CYS A 101 13.12 -10.37 -0.97
N GLN A 102 12.81 -11.59 -0.51
CA GLN A 102 13.22 -12.83 -1.18
C GLN A 102 12.28 -13.25 -2.34
N GLY A 103 11.29 -12.44 -2.69
CA GLY A 103 10.32 -12.75 -3.74
C GLY A 103 9.25 -13.78 -3.34
N MET A 104 9.25 -14.20 -2.07
CA MET A 104 8.26 -15.12 -1.52
C MET A 104 7.11 -14.36 -0.87
N SER A 105 5.92 -14.96 -0.87
CA SER A 105 4.77 -14.44 -0.14
C SER A 105 5.03 -14.55 1.36
N ILE A 106 5.17 -13.41 2.05
CA ILE A 106 5.37 -13.34 3.51
C ILE A 106 4.07 -13.06 4.27
N ILE A 107 3.08 -12.48 3.58
CA ILE A 107 1.70 -12.38 4.05
C ILE A 107 0.79 -12.91 2.96
N ASN A 108 -0.15 -13.79 3.31
CA ASN A 108 -1.23 -14.24 2.46
C ASN A 108 -2.45 -14.52 3.34
N LEU A 109 -3.37 -13.57 3.41
CA LEU A 109 -4.51 -13.59 4.32
C LEU A 109 -5.80 -13.18 3.60
N SER A 110 -6.92 -13.68 4.11
CA SER A 110 -8.26 -13.19 3.76
C SER A 110 -8.52 -11.82 4.41
N VAL A 111 -9.04 -10.86 3.64
CA VAL A 111 -9.44 -9.54 4.13
C VAL A 111 -10.59 -9.68 5.14
N GLU A 112 -11.54 -10.57 4.89
CA GLU A 112 -12.59 -10.92 5.84
C GLU A 112 -12.01 -11.43 7.18
N LYS A 113 -11.03 -12.36 7.12
CA LYS A 113 -10.37 -12.89 8.33
C LYS A 113 -9.65 -11.79 9.10
N MET A 114 -8.89 -10.93 8.43
CA MET A 114 -8.23 -9.78 9.06
C MET A 114 -9.26 -8.89 9.77
N LYS A 115 -10.37 -8.58 9.09
CA LYS A 115 -11.44 -7.73 9.64
C LYS A 115 -12.14 -8.34 10.84
N LYS A 116 -12.36 -9.66 10.84
CA LYS A 116 -12.95 -10.37 11.97
C LYS A 116 -12.06 -10.32 13.21
N VAL A 117 -10.76 -10.56 13.06
CA VAL A 117 -9.81 -10.48 14.17
C VAL A 117 -9.70 -9.04 14.69
N TRP A 118 -9.61 -8.06 13.80
CA TRP A 118 -9.54 -6.65 14.17
C TRP A 118 -10.74 -6.18 15.01
N LYS A 119 -11.95 -6.59 14.64
CA LYS A 119 -13.18 -6.24 15.40
C LYS A 119 -13.28 -6.89 16.77
N ASN A 120 -12.55 -7.97 16.99
CA ASN A 120 -12.51 -8.70 18.25
C ASN A 120 -11.29 -8.30 19.10
N MET A 121 -10.55 -7.25 18.69
CA MET A 121 -9.56 -6.59 19.53
C MET A 121 -10.27 -5.55 20.40
N ASP A 122 -11.15 -6.04 21.27
CA ASP A 122 -11.70 -5.36 22.45
C ASP A 122 -11.77 -6.39 23.59
#